data_AF-A0A3S0XG34-F1
#
_entry.id   AF-A0A3S0XG34-F1
#
_cell.length_a   1.000
_cell.length_b   1.000
_cell.length_c   1.000
_cell.angle_alpha   90.00
_cell.angle_beta   90.00
_cell.angle_gamma   90.00
#
_symmetry.space_group_name_H-M   'P 1'
#
loop_
_entity.id
_entity.type
_entity.pdbx_description
1 polymer ?
#
loop_
_entity_poly.entity_id
_entity_poly.type
_entity_poly.pdbx_seq_one_letter_code
_entity_poly.pdbx_strand_id
1 'polypeptide(L)'
;MKKLLLLALGSLSMINAHAESWCGYKDYFHLSDRAHPAIYVVSGYSESDVMLEFVGPRSFVIRDSFQCRAGYAHVTVAYDPSNWCVLDIQDGPYMNHPTVSASCNGMNYLGIEYDGFGSYSYTINLD
;
A
#
# COMPACT_ATOMS: atom_id res chain seq x y z
N MET A 1 47.92 33.72 35.25
CA MET A 1 46.63 34.11 34.63
C MET A 1 46.85 34.46 33.17
N LYS A 2 46.86 33.47 32.28
CA LYS A 2 46.90 33.65 30.82
C LYS A 2 46.29 32.41 30.15
N LYS A 3 45.36 32.64 29.23
CA LYS A 3 44.90 31.75 28.14
C LYS A 3 44.05 30.53 28.55
N LEU A 4 42.76 30.75 28.81
CA LEU A 4 41.75 29.68 28.72
C LEU A 4 40.39 30.29 28.36
N LEU A 5 40.30 30.80 27.12
CA LEU A 5 39.07 31.40 26.57
C LEU A 5 39.14 31.27 25.06
N LEU A 6 38.96 30.05 24.53
CA LEU A 6 38.84 29.79 23.08
C LEU A 6 38.17 28.43 22.79
N LEU A 7 37.22 28.01 23.65
CA LEU A 7 36.48 26.74 23.51
C LEU A 7 34.98 26.95 23.25
N ALA A 8 34.60 28.06 22.60
CA ALA A 8 33.19 28.41 22.38
C ALA A 8 32.87 28.78 20.92
N LEU A 9 33.45 28.07 19.95
CA LEU A 9 33.14 28.24 18.52
C LEU A 9 32.87 26.91 17.78
N GLY A 10 32.76 25.79 18.51
CA GLY A 10 32.68 24.45 17.93
C GLY A 10 31.30 23.77 18.00
N SER A 11 30.24 24.50 18.32
CA SER A 11 28.93 23.88 18.55
C SER A 11 27.83 24.73 17.94
N LEU A 12 27.53 24.51 16.67
CA LEU A 12 26.22 24.74 16.05
C LEU A 12 26.25 24.35 14.56
N SER A 13 26.81 23.18 14.25
CA SER A 13 26.39 22.44 13.05
C SER A 13 25.15 21.64 13.46
N MET A 14 24.03 22.33 13.73
CA MET A 14 22.74 21.66 13.72
C MET A 14 22.49 21.29 12.25
N ILE A 15 22.95 20.09 11.88
CA ILE A 15 22.50 19.44 10.66
C ILE A 15 21.00 19.34 10.86
N ASN A 16 20.24 20.13 10.11
CA ASN A 16 18.83 19.87 9.87
C ASN A 16 18.79 18.55 9.10
N ALA A 17 18.97 17.43 9.80
CA ALA A 17 18.51 16.15 9.35
C ALA A 17 16.98 16.23 9.45
N HIS A 18 16.39 16.94 8.49
CA HIS A 18 14.99 16.75 8.16
C HIS A 18 14.95 15.34 7.60
N ALA A 19 14.81 14.35 8.50
CA ALA A 19 14.39 13.03 8.13
C ALA A 19 12.98 13.23 7.58
N GLU A 20 12.86 13.44 6.27
CA GLU A 20 11.65 13.01 5.57
C GLU A 20 11.53 11.54 5.94
N SER A 21 10.62 11.23 6.86
CA SER A 21 10.31 9.85 7.21
C SER A 21 9.73 9.27 5.94
N TRP A 22 10.59 8.62 5.15
CA TRP A 22 10.16 7.99 3.92
C TRP A 22 9.43 6.71 4.34
N CYS A 23 8.13 6.85 4.55
CA CYS A 23 7.20 5.73 4.56
C CYS A 23 7.15 5.23 3.12
N GLY A 24 8.12 4.40 2.79
CA GLY A 24 8.40 3.92 1.44
C GLY A 24 7.94 2.48 1.25
N TYR A 25 7.03 1.99 2.11
CA TYR A 25 6.50 0.65 2.00
C TYR A 25 5.57 0.56 0.79
N LYS A 26 5.56 -0.64 0.23
CA LYS A 26 4.76 -0.98 -0.94
C LYS A 26 4.22 -2.37 -0.74
N ASP A 27 2.92 -2.49 -0.88
CA ASP A 27 2.21 -3.74 -0.80
C ASP A 27 1.73 -4.09 -2.22
N TYR A 28 2.15 -5.26 -2.67
CA TYR A 28 1.85 -5.82 -3.99
C TYR A 28 0.63 -6.70 -3.88
N PHE A 29 -0.34 -6.49 -4.77
CA PHE A 29 -1.55 -7.27 -4.80
C PHE A 29 -1.69 -7.93 -6.17
N HIS A 30 -2.05 -9.21 -6.17
CA HIS A 30 -2.45 -9.89 -7.40
C HIS A 30 -3.70 -10.73 -7.18
N LEU A 31 -4.52 -10.85 -8.23
CA LEU A 31 -5.68 -11.72 -8.23
C LEU A 31 -5.22 -13.17 -8.38
N SER A 32 -5.74 -14.05 -7.52
CA SER A 32 -5.42 -15.49 -7.51
C SER A 32 -5.57 -16.10 -8.89
N ASP A 33 -4.63 -16.97 -9.29
CA ASP A 33 -4.72 -17.73 -10.55
C ASP A 33 -5.87 -18.73 -10.57
N ARG A 34 -6.47 -19.00 -9.40
CA ARG A 34 -7.66 -19.86 -9.26
C ARG A 34 -8.97 -19.12 -9.52
N ALA A 35 -8.98 -17.79 -9.47
CA ALA A 35 -10.15 -16.99 -9.80
C ALA A 35 -10.48 -17.11 -11.30
N HIS A 36 -11.69 -16.69 -11.69
CA HIS A 36 -12.14 -16.76 -13.09
C HIS A 36 -11.05 -16.27 -14.08
N PRO A 37 -10.75 -16.99 -15.19
CA PRO A 37 -9.60 -16.70 -16.04
C PRO A 37 -9.68 -15.33 -16.73
N ALA A 38 -10.90 -14.82 -16.92
CA ALA A 38 -11.13 -13.50 -17.49
C ALA A 38 -11.24 -12.37 -16.43
N ILE A 39 -11.04 -12.63 -15.13
CA ILE A 39 -11.10 -11.56 -14.13
C ILE A 39 -9.93 -10.58 -14.31
N TYR A 40 -10.22 -9.29 -14.20
CA TYR A 40 -9.25 -8.22 -14.31
C TYR A 40 -9.64 -7.02 -13.43
N VAL A 41 -8.65 -6.16 -13.19
CA VAL A 41 -8.81 -4.87 -12.52
C VAL A 41 -9.42 -3.89 -13.52
N VAL A 42 -10.65 -3.47 -13.26
CA VAL A 42 -11.43 -2.57 -14.12
C VAL A 42 -11.02 -1.12 -13.87
N SER A 43 -10.92 -0.75 -12.60
CA SER A 43 -10.67 0.61 -12.16
C SER A 43 -10.25 0.62 -10.70
N GLY A 44 -9.85 1.78 -10.23
CA GLY A 44 -9.64 2.03 -8.81
C GLY A 44 -9.19 3.46 -8.54
N TYR A 45 -9.25 3.83 -7.28
CA TYR A 45 -8.77 5.11 -6.79
C TYR A 45 -8.22 4.92 -5.37
N SER A 46 -7.39 5.86 -4.92
CA SER A 46 -6.94 5.91 -3.54
C SER A 46 -7.17 7.29 -2.93
N GLU A 47 -7.28 7.32 -1.61
CA GLU A 47 -7.26 8.55 -0.83
C GLU A 47 -5.85 9.18 -0.82
N SER A 48 -5.71 10.40 -0.30
CA SER A 48 -4.42 11.12 -0.32
C SER A 48 -3.31 10.45 0.49
N ASP A 49 -3.67 9.58 1.43
CA ASP A 49 -2.75 8.96 2.38
C ASP A 49 -2.00 7.75 1.78
N VAL A 50 -2.53 7.16 0.70
CA VAL A 50 -1.89 6.04 -0.03
C VAL A 50 -1.97 6.24 -1.55
N MET A 51 -1.06 5.63 -2.30
CA MET A 51 -0.97 5.78 -3.75
C MET A 51 -1.21 4.44 -4.44
N LEU A 52 -2.32 4.32 -5.16
CA LEU A 52 -2.64 3.15 -5.97
C LEU A 52 -1.98 3.23 -7.36
N GLU A 53 -1.28 2.17 -7.74
CA GLU A 53 -0.62 2.02 -9.05
C GLU A 53 -0.99 0.68 -9.69
N PHE A 54 -1.59 0.71 -10.89
CA PHE A 54 -1.88 -0.51 -11.64
C PHE A 54 -0.63 -1.04 -12.33
N VAL A 55 -0.29 -2.30 -12.07
CA VAL A 55 0.90 -2.96 -12.65
C VAL A 55 0.50 -3.82 -13.85
N GLY A 56 -0.67 -4.44 -13.80
CA GLY A 56 -1.18 -5.27 -14.89
C GLY A 56 -2.67 -5.57 -14.76
N PRO A 57 -3.24 -6.36 -15.68
CA PRO A 57 -4.66 -6.67 -15.69
C PRO A 57 -5.15 -7.35 -14.41
N ARG A 58 -4.27 -8.02 -13.67
CA ARG A 58 -4.60 -8.78 -12.45
C ARG A 58 -3.76 -8.34 -11.26
N SER A 59 -3.08 -7.21 -11.33
CA SER A 59 -2.16 -6.79 -10.28
C SER A 59 -2.03 -5.29 -10.16
N PHE A 60 -1.84 -4.85 -8.92
CA PHE A 60 -1.66 -3.46 -8.55
C PHE A 60 -0.79 -3.36 -7.32
N VAL A 61 -0.33 -2.15 -7.03
CA VAL A 61 0.52 -1.83 -5.89
C VAL A 61 -0.12 -0.69 -5.14
N ILE A 62 -0.10 -0.77 -3.82
CA ILE A 62 -0.38 0.36 -2.94
C ILE A 62 0.95 0.81 -2.35
N ARG A 63 1.20 2.12 -2.39
CA ARG A 63 2.39 2.72 -1.78
C ARG A 63 1.96 3.70 -0.71
N ASP A 64 2.71 3.75 0.37
CA ASP A 64 2.53 4.80 1.35
C ASP A 64 2.79 6.18 0.74
N SER A 65 1.98 7.17 1.14
CA SER A 65 2.27 8.56 0.83
C SER A 65 3.36 9.11 1.76
N PHE A 66 3.91 10.28 1.37
CA PHE A 66 4.81 11.06 2.20
C PHE A 66 4.20 11.51 3.54
N GLN A 67 2.88 11.39 3.71
CA GLN A 67 2.22 11.76 4.96
C GLN A 67 2.32 10.69 6.05
N CYS A 68 2.79 9.48 5.72
CA CYS A 68 2.99 8.39 6.66
C CYS A 68 1.73 8.02 7.46
N ARG A 69 0.58 7.93 6.79
CA ARG A 69 -0.71 7.66 7.40
C ARG A 69 -1.37 6.46 6.75
N ALA A 70 -2.18 5.77 7.53
CA ALA A 70 -3.06 4.76 6.98
C ALA A 70 -4.15 5.45 6.13
N GLY A 71 -4.46 4.86 4.99
CA GLY A 71 -5.46 5.34 4.05
C GLY A 71 -6.19 4.19 3.38
N TYR A 72 -7.09 4.55 2.47
CA TYR A 72 -7.86 3.58 1.71
C TYR A 72 -7.56 3.64 0.22
N ALA A 73 -7.51 2.47 -0.39
CA ALA A 73 -7.60 2.28 -1.83
C ALA A 73 -8.84 1.44 -2.14
N HIS A 74 -9.51 1.80 -3.24
CA HIS A 74 -10.70 1.12 -3.71
C HIS A 74 -10.42 0.57 -5.09
N VAL A 75 -10.50 -0.74 -5.26
CA VAL A 75 -10.16 -1.42 -6.52
C VAL A 75 -11.36 -2.21 -7.00
N THR A 76 -11.87 -1.90 -8.18
CA THR A 76 -12.94 -2.67 -8.82
C THR A 76 -12.33 -3.75 -9.69
N VAL A 77 -12.75 -4.99 -9.46
CA VAL A 77 -12.39 -6.16 -10.27
C VAL A 77 -13.65 -6.79 -10.85
N ALA A 78 -13.57 -7.29 -12.08
CA ALA A 78 -14.70 -7.91 -12.76
C ALA A 78 -14.22 -8.85 -13.88
N TYR A 79 -15.09 -9.75 -14.32
CA TYR A 79 -14.93 -10.43 -15.61
C TYR A 79 -16.06 -10.13 -16.61
N ASP A 80 -17.19 -9.60 -16.14
CA ASP A 80 -18.28 -9.05 -16.97
C ASP A 80 -19.13 -8.05 -16.16
N PRO A 81 -20.12 -7.35 -16.77
CA PRO A 81 -20.92 -6.34 -16.07
C PRO A 81 -21.80 -6.85 -14.92
N SER A 82 -22.08 -8.16 -14.87
CA SER A 82 -22.89 -8.78 -13.81
C SER A 82 -22.05 -9.39 -12.69
N ASN A 83 -20.74 -9.51 -12.90
CA ASN A 83 -19.82 -10.21 -11.99
C ASN A 83 -18.64 -9.31 -11.64
N TRP A 84 -18.73 -8.65 -10.48
CA TRP A 84 -17.76 -7.66 -10.03
C TRP A 84 -17.64 -7.62 -8.51
N CYS A 85 -16.49 -7.17 -8.01
CA CYS A 85 -16.22 -6.88 -6.61
C CYS A 85 -15.52 -5.52 -6.52
N VAL A 86 -15.95 -4.67 -5.60
CA VAL A 86 -15.18 -3.50 -5.16
C VAL A 86 -14.44 -3.93 -3.90
N LEU A 87 -13.11 -3.87 -3.96
CA LEU A 87 -12.19 -4.17 -2.87
C LEU A 87 -11.84 -2.87 -2.17
N ASP A 88 -12.18 -2.77 -0.89
CA ASP A 88 -11.79 -1.67 -0.01
C ASP A 88 -10.56 -2.11 0.79
N ILE A 89 -9.43 -1.50 0.50
CA ILE A 89 -8.13 -1.89 1.01
C ILE A 89 -7.62 -0.79 1.92
N GLN A 90 -7.50 -1.11 3.20
CA GLN A 90 -6.87 -0.25 4.18
C GLN A 90 -5.39 -0.62 4.32
N ASP A 91 -4.52 0.36 4.12
CA ASP A 91 -3.07 0.16 4.17
C ASP A 91 -2.34 1.37 4.75
N GLY A 92 -1.09 1.19 5.21
CA GLY A 92 -0.27 2.28 5.74
C GLY A 92 1.02 1.82 6.46
N PRO A 93 1.94 2.75 6.77
CA PRO A 93 3.32 2.44 7.21
C PRO A 93 3.45 1.73 8.56
N TYR A 94 2.41 1.79 9.39
CA TYR A 94 2.38 1.17 10.71
C TYR A 94 1.48 -0.07 10.74
N MET A 95 0.93 -0.46 9.59
CA MET A 95 0.19 -1.70 9.43
C MET A 95 1.17 -2.79 9.02
N ASN A 96 1.22 -3.88 9.78
CA ASN A 96 2.07 -5.02 9.40
C ASN A 96 1.55 -5.71 8.13
N HIS A 97 0.22 -5.70 7.96
CA HIS A 97 -0.47 -6.24 6.80
C HIS A 97 -1.70 -5.37 6.50
N PRO A 98 -2.04 -5.19 5.21
CA PRO A 98 -3.24 -4.49 4.78
C PRO A 98 -4.49 -5.27 5.21
N THR A 99 -5.59 -4.56 5.37
CA THR A 99 -6.90 -5.15 5.61
C THR A 99 -7.77 -4.95 4.39
N VAL A 100 -8.45 -6.00 3.94
CA VAL A 100 -9.29 -5.95 2.73
C VAL A 100 -10.70 -6.40 3.05
N SER A 101 -11.66 -5.54 2.77
CA SER A 101 -13.09 -5.87 2.68
C SER A 101 -13.56 -5.78 1.24
N ALA A 102 -14.68 -6.42 0.92
CA ALA A 102 -15.21 -6.39 -0.43
C ALA A 102 -16.74 -6.31 -0.46
N SER A 103 -17.25 -5.57 -1.43
CA SER A 103 -18.66 -5.57 -1.83
C SER A 103 -18.76 -6.19 -3.22
N CYS A 104 -19.48 -7.30 -3.34
CA CYS A 104 -19.52 -8.09 -4.57
C CYS A 104 -20.94 -8.28 -5.11
N ASN A 105 -21.02 -8.48 -6.42
CA ASN A 105 -22.20 -8.89 -7.16
C ASN A 105 -21.81 -9.99 -8.13
N GLY A 106 -22.45 -11.16 -8.06
CA GLY A 106 -22.17 -12.31 -8.94
C GLY A 106 -20.87 -13.06 -8.65
N MET A 107 -19.99 -12.53 -7.80
CA MET A 107 -18.76 -13.15 -7.31
C MET A 107 -18.70 -13.07 -5.78
N ASN A 108 -17.78 -13.79 -5.17
CA ASN A 108 -17.52 -13.76 -3.73
C ASN A 108 -16.05 -13.51 -3.46
N TYR A 109 -15.80 -12.65 -2.48
CA TYR A 109 -14.48 -12.45 -1.93
C TYR A 109 -14.20 -13.50 -0.84
N LEU A 110 -13.09 -14.22 -1.02
CA LEU A 110 -12.71 -15.34 -0.17
C LEU A 110 -11.62 -14.98 0.86
N GLY A 111 -10.99 -13.80 0.70
CA GLY A 111 -9.93 -13.33 1.58
C GLY A 111 -8.64 -12.97 0.84
N ILE A 112 -7.67 -12.47 1.60
CA ILE A 112 -6.30 -12.29 1.16
C ILE A 112 -5.38 -13.35 1.79
N GLU A 113 -4.35 -13.73 1.06
CA GLU A 113 -3.27 -14.58 1.53
C GLU A 113 -1.94 -13.82 1.39
N TYR A 114 -1.07 -13.92 2.39
CA TYR A 114 0.26 -13.32 2.34
C TYR A 114 1.24 -14.31 1.71
N ASP A 115 1.90 -13.90 0.61
CA ASP A 115 2.65 -14.82 -0.24
C ASP A 115 4.02 -15.24 0.33
N GLY A 116 4.49 -14.60 1.41
CA GLY A 116 5.71 -15.03 2.09
C GLY A 116 6.45 -13.93 2.84
N PHE A 117 7.27 -14.34 3.82
CA PHE A 117 7.98 -13.43 4.72
C PHE A 117 8.86 -12.40 3.98
N GLY A 118 8.58 -11.12 4.20
CA GLY A 118 9.33 -9.98 3.66
C GLY A 118 8.99 -9.60 2.22
N SER A 119 8.02 -10.27 1.56
CA SER A 119 7.63 -9.96 0.18
C SER A 119 6.71 -8.74 0.08
N TYR A 120 5.91 -8.49 1.12
CA TYR A 120 4.78 -7.54 1.10
C TYR A 120 3.88 -7.79 -0.12
N SER A 121 3.70 -9.07 -0.49
CA SER A 121 2.88 -9.52 -1.61
C SER A 121 1.68 -10.30 -1.10
N TYR A 122 0.52 -10.03 -1.69
CA TYR A 122 -0.75 -10.61 -1.30
C TYR A 122 -1.51 -11.15 -2.50
N THR A 123 -1.97 -12.39 -2.37
CA THR A 123 -2.95 -13.00 -3.26
C THR A 123 -4.36 -12.63 -2.79
N ILE A 124 -5.15 -12.01 -3.67
CA ILE A 124 -6.59 -11.80 -3.46
C ILE A 124 -7.36 -12.98 -4.04
N ASN A 125 -8.11 -13.68 -3.19
CA ASN A 125 -8.90 -14.84 -3.57
C ASN A 125 -10.37 -14.44 -3.83
N LEU A 126 -10.87 -14.80 -5.02
CA LEU A 126 -12.22 -14.52 -5.53
C LEU A 126 -12.75 -15.80 -6.19
N ASP A 127 -14.06 -16.05 -6.12
CA ASP A 127 -14.72 -17.17 -6.83
C ASP A 127 -15.29 -16.82 -8.21
#